data_AF-A0A1G6SUC5-F1
#
_entry.id   AF-A0A1G6SUC5-F1
#
_cell.length_a   1.000
_cell.length_b   1.000
_cell.length_c   1.000
_cell.angle_alpha   90.00
_cell.angle_beta   90.00
_cell.angle_gamma   90.00
#
_symmetry.space_group_name_H-M   'P 1'
#
loop_
_entity.id
_entity.type
_entity.pdbx_description
1 polymer ?
#
loop_
_entity_poly.entity_id
_entity_poly.type
_entity_poly.pdbx_seq_one_letter_code
_entity_poly.pdbx_strand_id
1 'polypeptide(L)'
;MCSMIGYAALNLERLTVEGMSFPNWIPMTLTPLVCFGIFYTFYNVPKSLKSLEIGRKAKLSEWIIDAILLFAFPIGIWFIQPRLNRIYLVNEMIESENSNTLTAN
;
A
#
# COMPACT_ATOMS: atom_id res chain seq x y z
N MET A 1 -3.04 -9.77 -9.00
CA MET A 1 -2.07 -10.27 -7.99
C MET A 1 -1.63 -11.70 -8.27
N CYS A 2 -2.52 -12.70 -8.28
CA CYS A 2 -2.14 -14.07 -8.70
C CYS A 2 -1.55 -14.12 -10.12
N SER A 3 -2.08 -13.33 -11.05
CA SER A 3 -1.56 -13.22 -12.42
C SER A 3 -0.16 -12.61 -12.49
N MET A 4 0.24 -11.77 -11.51
CA MET A 4 1.59 -11.18 -11.47
C MET A 4 2.61 -12.14 -10.86
N ILE A 5 2.20 -12.89 -9.84
CA ILE A 5 3.02 -13.98 -9.28
C ILE A 5 3.23 -15.08 -10.34
N GLY A 6 2.17 -15.44 -11.09
CA GLY A 6 2.25 -16.37 -12.21
C GLY A 6 3.13 -15.84 -13.35
N TYR A 7 3.02 -14.57 -13.72
CA TYR A 7 3.87 -13.97 -14.75
C TYR A 7 5.34 -13.86 -14.31
N ALA A 8 5.60 -13.58 -13.02
CA ALA A 8 6.94 -13.58 -12.46
C ALA A 8 7.55 -14.99 -12.48
N ALA A 9 6.78 -16.02 -12.12
CA ALA A 9 7.20 -17.42 -12.19
C ALA A 9 7.49 -17.86 -13.65
N LEU A 10 6.61 -17.52 -14.60
CA LEU A 10 6.80 -17.81 -16.02
C LEU A 10 8.00 -17.09 -16.63
N ASN A 11 8.28 -15.83 -16.22
CA ASN A 11 9.49 -15.13 -16.67
C ASN A 11 10.76 -15.72 -16.08
N LEU A 12 10.75 -16.13 -14.80
CA LEU A 12 11.86 -16.85 -14.19
C LEU A 12 12.15 -18.17 -14.90
N GLU A 13 11.10 -18.90 -15.28
CA GLU A 13 11.23 -20.12 -16.07
C GLU A 13 11.77 -19.82 -17.48
N ARG A 14 11.29 -18.76 -18.15
CA ARG A 14 11.83 -18.28 -19.44
C ARG A 14 13.32 -17.91 -19.36
N LEU A 15 13.72 -17.16 -18.34
CA LEU A 15 15.12 -16.75 -18.12
C LEU A 15 16.03 -17.95 -17.79
N THR A 16 15.48 -18.98 -17.16
CA THR A 16 16.18 -20.24 -16.90
C THR A 16 16.40 -21.02 -18.21
N VAL A 17 15.42 -21.01 -19.13
CA VAL A 17 15.51 -21.64 -20.46
C VAL A 17 16.49 -20.90 -21.39
N GLU A 18 16.65 -19.59 -21.23
CA GLU A 18 17.60 -18.77 -22.03
C GLU A 18 19.08 -18.91 -21.61
N GLY A 19 19.40 -19.86 -20.73
CA GLY A 19 20.78 -20.24 -20.39
C GLY A 19 21.35 -19.57 -19.13
N MET A 20 20.52 -18.84 -18.37
CA MET A 20 20.91 -18.26 -17.08
C MET A 20 20.52 -19.22 -15.95
N SER A 21 21.47 -20.03 -15.49
CA SER A 21 21.25 -20.97 -14.38
C SER A 21 21.13 -20.24 -13.05
N PHE A 22 19.89 -19.94 -12.62
CA PHE A 22 19.63 -19.50 -11.26
C PHE A 22 19.46 -20.71 -10.33
N PRO A 23 20.08 -20.70 -9.16
CA PRO A 23 19.88 -21.76 -8.20
C PRO A 23 18.44 -21.73 -7.61
N ASN A 24 17.81 -22.90 -7.48
CA ASN A 24 16.37 -23.08 -7.20
C ASN A 24 15.83 -22.41 -5.91
N TRP A 25 16.68 -22.15 -4.93
CA TRP A 25 16.36 -21.40 -3.71
C TRP A 25 15.95 -19.94 -3.95
N ILE A 26 16.40 -19.29 -5.04
CA ILE A 26 16.06 -17.88 -5.34
C ILE A 26 14.55 -17.68 -5.52
N PRO A 27 13.87 -18.35 -6.48
CA PRO A 27 12.41 -18.21 -6.64
C PRO A 27 11.63 -18.70 -5.42
N MET A 28 12.16 -19.72 -4.72
CA MET A 28 11.58 -20.25 -3.48
C MET A 28 11.56 -19.22 -2.35
N THR A 29 12.57 -18.35 -2.28
CA THR A 29 12.66 -17.31 -1.23
C THR A 29 11.98 -16.00 -1.65
N LEU A 30 12.02 -15.67 -2.94
CA LEU A 30 11.44 -14.44 -3.48
C LEU A 30 9.89 -14.45 -3.43
N THR A 31 9.28 -15.59 -3.76
CA THR A 31 7.81 -15.74 -3.78
C THR A 31 7.15 -15.40 -2.43
N PRO A 32 7.56 -15.98 -1.29
CA PRO A 32 6.96 -15.65 0.00
C PRO A 32 7.26 -14.20 0.45
N LEU A 33 8.42 -13.64 0.09
CA LEU A 33 8.75 -12.24 0.39
C LEU A 33 7.80 -11.27 -0.32
N VAL A 34 7.54 -11.50 -1.61
CA VAL A 34 6.60 -10.70 -2.41
C VAL A 34 5.18 -10.86 -1.88
N CYS A 35 4.74 -12.08 -1.58
CA CYS A 35 3.44 -12.32 -0.96
C CYS A 35 3.31 -11.55 0.37
N PHE A 36 4.31 -11.65 1.25
CA PHE A 36 4.32 -10.94 2.52
C PHE A 36 4.26 -9.42 2.34
N GLY A 37 5.02 -8.85 1.41
CA GLY A 37 4.99 -7.41 1.11
C GLY A 37 3.63 -6.94 0.60
N ILE A 38 2.96 -7.75 -0.24
CA ILE A 38 1.60 -7.47 -0.71
C ILE A 38 0.64 -7.47 0.47
N PHE A 39 0.61 -8.53 1.29
CA PHE A 39 -0.26 -8.62 2.47
C PHE A 39 0.00 -7.49 3.47
N TYR A 40 1.27 -7.15 3.72
CA TYR A 40 1.65 -6.07 4.61
C TYR A 40 1.09 -4.72 4.13
N THR A 41 1.21 -4.45 2.82
CA THR A 41 0.66 -3.22 2.21
C THR A 41 -0.85 -3.19 2.34
N PHE A 42 -1.54 -4.29 2.02
CA PHE A 42 -3.00 -4.37 2.12
C PHE A 42 -3.54 -4.26 3.55
N TYR A 43 -2.76 -4.66 4.55
CA TYR A 43 -3.15 -4.53 5.95
C TYR A 43 -2.86 -3.12 6.51
N ASN A 44 -1.68 -2.56 6.23
CA ASN A 44 -1.24 -1.33 6.87
C ASN A 44 -1.73 -0.05 6.18
N VAL A 45 -1.89 -0.06 4.86
CA VAL A 45 -2.33 1.15 4.11
C VAL A 45 -3.74 1.59 4.52
N PRO A 46 -4.79 0.76 4.40
CA PRO A 46 -6.14 1.18 4.76
C PRO A 46 -6.30 1.42 6.27
N LYS A 47 -5.58 0.66 7.10
CA LYS A 47 -5.54 0.88 8.55
C LYS A 47 -4.93 2.22 8.92
N SER A 48 -3.83 2.62 8.27
CA SER A 48 -3.18 3.91 8.48
C SER A 48 -4.09 5.05 8.00
N LEU A 49 -4.63 4.93 6.78
CA LEU A 49 -5.52 5.94 6.20
C LEU A 49 -6.77 6.17 7.08
N LYS A 50 -7.39 5.08 7.54
CA LYS A 50 -8.56 5.17 8.42
C LYS A 50 -8.22 5.69 9.82
N SER A 51 -7.03 5.37 10.33
CA SER A 51 -6.55 5.91 11.60
C SER A 51 -6.30 7.41 11.53
N LEU A 52 -5.83 7.92 10.39
CA LEU A 52 -5.64 9.35 10.14
C LEU A 52 -6.98 10.08 9.99
N GLU A 53 -7.97 9.49 9.31
CA GLU A 53 -9.31 10.10 9.19
C GLU A 53 -10.02 10.25 10.53
N ILE A 54 -9.98 9.22 11.39
CA ILE A 54 -10.76 9.21 12.64
C ILE A 54 -9.94 9.80 13.81
N GLY A 55 -8.62 10.00 13.66
CA GLY A 55 -7.74 10.45 14.74
C GLY A 55 -7.62 9.46 15.90
N ARG A 56 -8.09 8.22 15.74
CA ARG A 56 -8.00 7.12 16.71
C ARG A 56 -7.68 5.80 16.01
N LYS A 57 -7.23 4.80 16.78
CA LYS A 57 -7.02 3.43 16.28
C LYS A 57 -8.29 2.92 15.57
N ALA A 58 -8.19 2.69 14.27
CA ALA A 58 -9.29 2.22 13.44
C ALA A 58 -9.66 0.76 13.78
N LYS A 59 -10.95 0.45 13.93
CA LYS A 59 -11.44 -0.92 14.13
C LYS A 59 -11.43 -1.68 12.82
N LEU A 60 -11.23 -3.01 12.87
CA LEU A 60 -11.21 -3.88 11.70
C LEU A 60 -12.43 -3.69 10.76
N SER A 61 -13.62 -3.55 11.34
CA SER A 61 -14.86 -3.32 10.59
C SER A 61 -14.88 -2.00 9.80
N GLU A 62 -14.14 -0.98 10.25
CA GLU A 62 -14.17 0.37 9.67
C GLU A 62 -13.22 0.51 8.48
N TRP A 63 -12.17 -0.31 8.36
CA TRP A 63 -11.18 -0.23 7.29
C TRP A 63 -11.21 -1.40 6.28
N ILE A 64 -11.97 -2.47 6.55
CA ILE A 64 -12.12 -3.61 5.62
C ILE A 64 -12.64 -3.17 4.25
N ILE A 65 -13.61 -2.26 4.21
CA ILE A 65 -14.13 -1.71 2.95
C ILE A 65 -13.03 -0.95 2.21
N ASP A 66 -12.26 -0.14 2.92
CA ASP A 66 -11.13 0.61 2.34
C ASP A 66 -10.04 -0.34 1.81
N ALA A 67 -9.82 -1.49 2.46
CA ALA A 67 -8.92 -2.55 1.97
C ALA A 67 -9.44 -3.24 0.71
N ILE A 68 -10.74 -3.53 0.65
CA ILE A 68 -11.39 -4.11 -0.53
C ILE A 68 -11.36 -3.12 -1.70
N LEU A 69 -11.58 -1.83 -1.44
CA LEU A 69 -11.41 -0.77 -2.43
C LEU A 69 -9.96 -0.77 -2.95
N LEU A 70 -8.97 -0.74 -2.06
CA LEU A 70 -7.56 -0.82 -2.45
C LEU A 70 -7.25 -2.07 -3.27
N PHE A 71 -7.98 -3.17 -3.05
CA PHE A 71 -7.82 -4.40 -3.84
C PHE A 71 -8.49 -4.30 -5.22
N ALA A 72 -9.60 -3.58 -5.33
CA ALA A 72 -10.36 -3.34 -6.55
C ALA A 72 -9.75 -2.20 -7.41
N PHE A 73 -8.46 -2.30 -7.74
CA PHE A 73 -7.85 -1.40 -8.73
C PHE A 73 -8.51 -1.58 -10.10
N PRO A 74 -8.77 -0.48 -10.85
CA PRO A 74 -8.45 0.92 -10.52
C PRO A 74 -9.56 1.66 -9.76
N ILE A 75 -10.77 1.11 -9.65
CA ILE A 75 -11.94 1.79 -9.06
C ILE A 75 -11.66 2.30 -7.64
N GLY A 76 -11.04 1.48 -6.79
CA GLY A 76 -10.80 1.91 -5.42
C GLY A 76 -9.73 2.98 -5.25
N ILE A 77 -8.81 3.14 -6.21
CA ILE A 77 -7.84 4.25 -6.16
C ILE A 77 -8.55 5.59 -6.29
N TRP A 78 -9.60 5.65 -7.11
CA TRP A 78 -10.40 6.87 -7.32
C TRP A 78 -11.14 7.26 -6.04
N PHE A 79 -11.59 6.30 -5.23
CA PHE A 79 -12.23 6.60 -3.94
C PHE A 79 -11.23 6.97 -2.84
N ILE A 80 -10.03 6.40 -2.84
CA ILE A 80 -8.97 6.72 -1.88
C ILE A 80 -8.43 8.15 -2.10
N GLN A 81 -8.27 8.56 -3.36
CA GLN A 81 -7.61 9.81 -3.75
C GLN A 81 -8.24 11.09 -3.15
N PRO A 82 -9.56 11.36 -3.23
CA PRO A 82 -10.14 12.56 -2.65
C PRO A 82 -10.09 12.56 -1.12
N ARG A 83 -10.10 11.38 -0.49
CA ARG A 83 -10.01 11.24 0.97
C ARG A 83 -8.60 11.59 1.46
N LEU A 84 -7.58 11.14 0.75
CA LEU A 84 -6.19 11.48 1.03
C LEU A 84 -5.92 12.98 0.86
N ASN A 85 -6.43 13.60 -0.21
CA ASN A 85 -6.26 15.05 -0.43
C ASN A 85 -6.85 15.89 0.70
N ARG A 86 -7.98 15.48 1.29
CA ARG A 86 -8.58 16.19 2.43
C ARG A 86 -7.66 16.16 3.65
N ILE A 87 -7.05 15.01 3.94
CA ILE A 87 -6.13 14.85 5.07
C ILE A 87 -4.89 15.72 4.87
N TYR A 88 -4.35 15.72 3.65
CA TYR A 88 -3.17 16.54 3.30
C TYR A 88 -3.44 18.04 3.49
N LEU A 89 -4.56 18.54 2.97
CA LEU A 89 -4.95 19.95 3.11
C LEU A 89 -5.13 20.36 4.58
N VAL A 90 -5.73 19.51 5.41
CA VAL A 90 -5.89 19.79 6.85
C VAL A 90 -4.53 19.85 7.55
N ASN A 91 -3.61 18.94 7.24
CA ASN A 91 -2.28 18.94 7.86
C ASN A 91 -1.45 20.18 7.47
N GLU A 92 -1.56 20.61 6.21
CA GLU A 92 -0.90 21.83 5.72
C GLU A 92 -1.41 23.10 6.43
N MET A 93 -2.73 23.18 6.70
CA MET A 93 -3.30 24.28 7.48
C MET A 93 -2.75 24.32 8.91
N ILE A 94 -2.68 23.16 9.59
CA ILE A 94 -2.14 23.05 10.96
C ILE A 94 -0.66 23.46 11.01
N GLU A 95 0.15 23.05 10.03
CA GLU A 95 1.56 23.44 9.93
C GLU A 95 1.73 24.95 9.71
N SER A 96 0.86 25.57 8.91
CA SER A 96 0.88 27.02 8.69
C SER A 96 0.50 27.82 9.95
N GLU A 97 -0.49 27.36 10.72
CA GLU A 97 -0.92 27.98 11.97
C GLU A 97 0.17 27.89 13.06
N ASN A 98 0.79 26.71 13.20
CA ASN A 98 1.92 26.51 14.11
C ASN A 98 3.13 27.36 13.72
N SER A 99 3.39 27.58 12.44
CA SER A 99 4.50 28.43 11.99
C SER A 99 4.25 29.91 12.31
N ASN A 100 3.03 30.41 12.10
CA ASN A 100 2.67 31.80 12.37
C ASN A 100 2.70 32.14 13.87
N THR A 101 2.27 31.22 14.73
CA THR A 101 2.31 31.39 16.19
C THR A 101 3.73 31.44 16.75
N LEU A 102 4.69 30.75 16.12
CA LEU A 102 6.11 30.81 16.47
C LEU A 102 6.77 32.13 16.04
N THR A 103 6.29 32.76 14.98
CA THR A 103 6.80 34.07 14.50
C THR A 103 6.15 35.28 15.18
N ALA A 104 5.03 35.06 15.88
CA ALA A 104 4.27 36.11 16.56
C ALA A 104 4.64 36.29 18.06
N ASN A 105 5.44 35.37 18.62
CA ASN A 105 6.03 35.44 19.96
C ASN A 105 7.51 35.86 19.88
#